data_AF-A0A7Y7QGV9-F1
#
_entry.id   AF-A0A7Y7QGV9-F1
#
_cell.length_a   1.000
_cell.length_b   1.000
_cell.length_c   1.000
_cell.angle_alpha   90.00
_cell.angle_beta   90.00
_cell.angle_gamma   90.00
#
_symmetry.space_group_name_H-M   'P 1'
#
loop_
_entity.id
_entity.type
_entity.pdbx_description
1 polymer ?
#
loop_
_entity_poly.entity_id
_entity_poly.type
_entity_poly.pdbx_seq_one_letter_code
_entity_poly.pdbx_strand_id
1 'polypeptide(L)'
;MADQNDDYYRDKTHIDPNNDIKQSTLNMIIDDVAEELATWIREKKYGVDVRESLALFAEWLDGRQNGVEKDFKDLGTRQTTVENRQTDAESNIEKVLKGLTDGSHVDPAAEVIAARHSKLVGDYETLGLRLDDLRVQPKWTPIGNIRCLPSTDGTYANIRAFVSTYGAGVVQANTDIAGGTSLYPVEVGLHWVDTDDVALQVDVRGVKQAIADFSMTKPQTAWQGEYLYLTSGIYTLTIQTGGREIQFCDLDDKLTI
;
A
#
# COMPACT_ATOMS: atom_id res chain seq x y z
N MET A 1 76.75 -23.68 -62.17
CA MET A 1 77.09 -23.10 -60.85
C MET A 1 76.08 -22.00 -60.60
N ALA A 2 75.06 -22.29 -59.77
CA ALA A 2 74.05 -21.30 -59.42
C ALA A 2 74.65 -20.33 -58.40
N ASP A 3 74.43 -19.05 -58.65
CA ASP A 3 74.99 -17.91 -57.94
C ASP A 3 74.60 -17.94 -56.45
N GLN A 4 75.58 -17.76 -55.57
CA GLN A 4 75.46 -17.93 -54.11
C GLN A 4 75.14 -16.60 -53.40
N ASN A 5 74.26 -15.75 -53.94
CA ASN A 5 73.95 -14.45 -53.34
C ASN A 5 72.45 -14.10 -53.25
N ASP A 6 71.54 -15.04 -53.54
CA ASP A 6 70.08 -14.79 -53.50
C ASP A 6 69.53 -14.56 -52.07
N ASP A 7 70.30 -14.88 -51.01
CA ASP A 7 69.86 -14.70 -49.62
C ASP A 7 69.93 -13.24 -49.12
N TYR A 8 70.46 -12.29 -49.93
CA TYR A 8 70.76 -10.91 -49.51
C TYR A 8 70.01 -9.80 -50.27
N TYR A 9 69.00 -10.12 -51.07
CA TYR A 9 68.19 -9.06 -51.70
C TYR A 9 67.43 -8.26 -50.63
N ARG A 10 67.80 -6.97 -50.51
CA ARG A 10 67.10 -5.95 -49.72
C ARG A 10 66.51 -4.91 -50.66
N ASP A 11 65.25 -4.56 -50.46
CA ASP A 11 64.60 -3.49 -51.21
C ASP A 11 65.27 -2.14 -50.89
N LYS A 12 65.27 -1.21 -51.86
CA LYS A 12 65.76 0.15 -51.66
C LYS A 12 64.99 0.88 -50.56
N THR A 13 63.73 0.48 -50.34
CA THR A 13 62.90 0.88 -49.20
C THR A 13 62.73 -0.31 -48.26
N HIS A 14 63.79 -0.69 -47.55
CA HIS A 14 63.74 -1.80 -46.60
C HIS A 14 62.73 -1.51 -45.49
N ILE A 15 62.19 -2.58 -44.90
CA ILE A 15 61.26 -2.46 -43.77
C ILE A 15 62.04 -2.00 -42.53
N ASP A 16 61.68 -0.85 -41.98
CA ASP A 16 62.30 -0.34 -40.75
C ASP A 16 62.08 -1.36 -39.60
N PRO A 17 63.14 -1.77 -38.87
CA PRO A 17 63.02 -2.59 -37.67
C PRO A 17 62.08 -2.04 -36.59
N ASN A 18 61.76 -0.74 -36.62
CA ASN A 18 60.86 -0.05 -35.71
C ASN A 18 59.57 0.46 -36.38
N ASN A 19 59.15 -0.13 -37.49
CA ASN A 19 57.93 0.30 -38.19
C ASN A 19 56.66 0.17 -37.31
N ASP A 20 55.64 0.96 -37.64
CA ASP A 20 54.38 1.03 -36.88
C ASP A 20 53.64 -0.31 -36.78
N ILE A 21 53.78 -1.21 -37.78
CA ILE A 21 53.15 -2.54 -37.77
C ILE A 21 53.80 -3.40 -36.68
N LYS A 22 55.13 -3.40 -36.61
CA LYS A 22 55.89 -4.10 -35.58
C LYS A 22 55.69 -3.51 -34.18
N GLN A 23 55.53 -2.19 -34.09
CA GLN A 23 55.15 -1.54 -32.84
C GLN A 23 53.71 -1.92 -32.42
N SER A 24 52.80 -2.09 -33.38
CA SER A 24 51.42 -2.49 -33.09
C SER A 24 51.32 -3.93 -32.59
N THR A 25 52.18 -4.84 -33.07
CA THR A 25 52.21 -6.24 -32.63
C THR A 25 52.81 -6.41 -31.23
N LEU A 26 53.68 -5.51 -30.75
CA LEU A 26 54.26 -5.58 -29.39
C LEU A 26 53.24 -5.54 -28.26
N ASN A 27 52.06 -4.94 -28.49
CA ASN A 27 50.98 -4.84 -27.51
C ASN A 27 49.85 -5.85 -27.76
N MET A 28 49.99 -6.72 -28.76
CA MET A 28 49.01 -7.75 -29.10
C MET A 28 49.36 -9.09 -28.42
N ILE A 29 48.34 -9.92 -28.21
CA ILE A 29 48.53 -11.31 -27.80
C ILE A 29 48.66 -12.12 -29.09
N ILE A 30 49.85 -12.64 -29.36
CA ILE A 30 50.14 -13.51 -30.50
C ILE A 30 50.21 -14.95 -29.98
N ASP A 31 49.57 -15.88 -30.68
CA ASP A 31 49.60 -17.31 -30.37
C ASP A 31 50.95 -17.92 -30.79
N ASP A 32 51.42 -18.90 -30.02
CA ASP A 32 52.66 -19.66 -30.26
C ASP A 32 52.71 -20.23 -31.70
N VAL A 33 51.56 -20.61 -32.27
CA VAL A 33 51.48 -21.14 -33.66
C VAL A 33 51.76 -20.06 -34.70
N ALA A 34 51.28 -18.83 -34.48
CA ALA A 34 51.54 -17.71 -35.38
C ALA A 34 53.00 -17.24 -35.27
N GLU A 35 53.58 -17.30 -34.07
CA GLU A 35 55.01 -17.04 -33.84
C GLU A 35 55.90 -18.10 -34.51
N GLU A 36 55.51 -19.37 -34.45
CA GLU A 36 56.20 -20.46 -35.15
C GLU A 36 56.14 -20.29 -36.68
N LEU A 37 54.96 -19.95 -37.23
CA LEU A 37 54.80 -19.65 -38.65
C LEU A 37 55.67 -18.46 -39.09
N ALA A 38 55.66 -17.38 -38.32
CA ALA A 38 56.46 -16.19 -38.59
C ALA A 38 57.97 -16.51 -38.58
N THR A 39 58.41 -17.34 -37.63
CA THR A 39 59.78 -17.87 -37.56
C THR A 39 60.13 -18.67 -38.81
N TRP A 40 59.28 -19.60 -39.22
CA TRP A 40 59.50 -20.38 -40.45
C TRP A 40 59.53 -19.54 -41.71
N ILE A 41 58.71 -18.49 -41.81
CA ILE A 41 58.70 -17.55 -42.94
C ILE A 41 60.03 -16.79 -43.01
N ARG A 42 60.56 -16.33 -41.86
CA ARG A 42 61.86 -15.65 -41.76
C ARG A 42 63.04 -16.52 -42.21
N GLU A 43 62.92 -17.84 -42.08
CA GLU A 43 63.94 -18.83 -42.48
C GLU A 43 63.86 -19.30 -43.94
N LYS A 44 62.84 -18.91 -44.72
CA LYS A 44 62.71 -19.35 -46.14
C LYS A 44 63.75 -18.68 -47.04
N LYS A 45 63.88 -19.14 -48.29
CA LYS A 45 64.91 -18.69 -49.27
C LYS A 45 64.62 -17.36 -49.99
N TYR A 46 63.50 -16.68 -49.72
CA TYR A 46 63.09 -15.44 -50.41
C TYR A 46 63.80 -14.19 -49.88
N GLY A 47 63.76 -13.04 -50.58
CA GLY A 47 64.41 -11.81 -50.11
C GLY A 47 63.99 -11.37 -48.70
N VAL A 48 64.92 -10.75 -47.95
CA VAL A 48 64.77 -10.44 -46.50
C VAL A 48 63.52 -9.63 -46.21
N ASP A 49 63.23 -8.59 -47.00
CA ASP A 49 62.07 -7.72 -46.78
C ASP A 49 60.74 -8.44 -47.09
N VAL A 50 60.72 -9.37 -48.04
CA VAL A 50 59.52 -10.18 -48.35
C VAL A 50 59.24 -11.15 -47.22
N ARG A 51 60.28 -11.77 -46.64
CA ARG A 51 60.12 -12.64 -45.46
C ARG A 51 59.63 -11.86 -44.25
N GLU A 52 60.22 -10.71 -43.95
CA GLU A 52 59.83 -9.91 -42.78
C GLU A 52 58.41 -9.33 -42.94
N SER A 53 58.02 -8.85 -44.13
CA SER A 53 56.64 -8.39 -44.36
C SER A 53 55.60 -9.50 -44.18
N LEU A 54 55.87 -10.70 -44.70
CA LEU A 54 54.97 -11.85 -44.54
C LEU A 54 54.93 -12.34 -43.09
N ALA A 55 56.05 -12.34 -42.38
CA ALA A 55 56.11 -12.73 -40.98
C ALA A 55 55.37 -11.72 -40.08
N LEU A 56 55.60 -10.42 -40.29
CA LEU A 56 54.84 -9.37 -39.60
C LEU A 56 53.36 -9.41 -39.94
N PHE A 57 52.98 -9.78 -41.17
CA PHE A 57 51.58 -9.95 -41.54
C PHE A 57 50.93 -11.11 -40.79
N ALA A 58 51.62 -12.24 -40.63
CA ALA A 58 51.11 -13.38 -39.87
C ALA A 58 50.88 -13.00 -38.38
N GLU A 59 51.89 -12.40 -37.74
CA GLU A 59 51.82 -11.93 -36.36
C GLU A 59 50.73 -10.86 -36.15
N TRP A 60 50.61 -9.91 -37.08
CA TRP A 60 49.60 -8.85 -37.02
C TRP A 60 48.18 -9.38 -37.23
N LEU A 61 47.99 -10.31 -38.17
CA LEU A 61 46.69 -10.91 -38.45
C LEU A 61 46.21 -11.72 -37.23
N ASP A 62 47.09 -12.52 -36.64
CA ASP A 62 46.80 -13.30 -35.45
C ASP A 62 46.50 -12.42 -34.25
N GLY A 63 47.36 -11.44 -33.95
CA GLY A 63 47.13 -10.48 -32.87
C GLY A 63 45.82 -9.71 -33.01
N ARG A 64 45.43 -9.38 -34.25
CA ARG A 64 44.13 -8.74 -34.52
C ARG A 64 42.95 -9.69 -34.38
N GLN A 65 43.09 -10.95 -34.83
CA GLN A 65 42.07 -11.98 -34.64
C GLN A 65 41.85 -12.27 -33.15
N ASN A 66 42.91 -12.40 -32.37
CA ASN A 66 42.85 -12.64 -30.92
C ASN A 66 42.21 -11.47 -30.18
N GLY A 67 42.52 -10.22 -30.58
CA GLY A 67 41.85 -9.04 -30.05
C GLY A 67 40.35 -9.06 -30.32
N VAL A 68 39.96 -9.38 -31.55
CA VAL A 68 38.55 -9.51 -31.97
C VAL A 68 37.86 -10.64 -31.21
N GLU A 69 38.49 -11.81 -31.07
CA GLU A 69 37.94 -12.95 -30.32
C GLU A 69 37.75 -12.61 -28.84
N LYS A 70 38.70 -11.91 -28.23
CA LYS A 70 38.59 -11.44 -26.85
C LYS A 70 37.42 -10.46 -26.69
N ASP A 71 37.31 -9.49 -27.59
CA ASP A 71 36.20 -8.53 -27.57
C ASP A 71 34.85 -9.24 -27.76
N PHE A 72 34.77 -10.24 -28.65
CA PHE A 72 33.57 -11.08 -28.81
C PHE A 72 33.24 -11.89 -27.56
N LYS A 73 34.24 -12.46 -26.86
CA LYS A 73 34.04 -13.17 -25.59
C LYS A 73 33.57 -12.23 -24.48
N ASP A 74 34.14 -11.03 -24.38
CA ASP A 74 33.72 -10.01 -23.42
C ASP A 74 32.29 -9.53 -23.71
N LEU A 75 31.98 -9.25 -24.98
CA LEU A 75 30.63 -8.91 -25.43
C LEU A 75 29.63 -10.01 -25.08
N GLY A 76 29.96 -11.28 -25.34
CA GLY A 76 29.13 -12.43 -24.96
C GLY A 76 28.87 -12.48 -23.46
N THR A 77 29.91 -12.29 -22.64
CA THR A 77 29.80 -12.30 -21.17
C THR A 77 28.93 -11.15 -20.65
N ARG A 78 29.12 -9.95 -21.20
CA ARG A 78 28.31 -8.76 -20.88
C ARG A 78 26.87 -8.95 -21.30
N GLN A 79 26.64 -9.54 -22.46
CA GLN A 79 25.31 -9.84 -22.96
C GLN A 79 24.58 -10.82 -22.03
N THR A 80 25.22 -11.93 -21.64
CA THR A 80 24.66 -12.86 -20.64
C THR A 80 24.32 -12.17 -19.32
N THR A 81 25.17 -11.24 -18.86
CA THR A 81 24.90 -10.46 -17.64
C THR A 81 23.69 -9.54 -17.78
N VAL A 82 23.53 -8.91 -18.95
CA VAL A 82 22.37 -8.05 -19.25
C VAL A 82 21.10 -8.89 -19.34
N GLU A 83 21.14 -10.03 -20.02
CA GLU A 83 20.01 -10.96 -20.13
C GLU A 83 19.56 -11.45 -18.75
N ASN A 84 20.50 -11.81 -17.86
CA ASN A 84 20.18 -12.18 -16.48
C ASN A 84 19.52 -11.03 -15.71
N ARG A 85 20.06 -9.80 -15.81
CA ARG A 85 19.48 -8.62 -15.16
C ARG A 85 18.11 -8.26 -15.70
N GLN A 86 17.88 -8.44 -17.00
CA GLN A 86 16.58 -8.25 -17.63
C GLN A 86 15.61 -9.31 -17.13
N THR A 87 16.01 -10.57 -17.09
CA THR A 87 15.20 -11.68 -16.54
C THR A 87 14.83 -11.40 -15.08
N ASP A 88 15.76 -10.93 -14.25
CA ASP A 88 15.50 -10.56 -12.85
C ASP A 88 14.55 -9.36 -12.75
N ALA A 89 14.76 -8.34 -13.59
CA ALA A 89 13.90 -7.16 -13.63
C ALA A 89 12.49 -7.51 -14.10
N GLU A 90 12.35 -8.33 -15.15
CA GLU A 90 11.09 -8.89 -15.63
C GLU A 90 10.42 -9.72 -14.55
N SER A 91 11.14 -10.60 -13.85
CA SER A 91 10.60 -11.37 -12.72
C SER A 91 10.12 -10.46 -11.58
N ASN A 92 10.85 -9.40 -11.26
CA ASN A 92 10.46 -8.44 -10.22
C ASN A 92 9.27 -7.59 -10.66
N ILE A 93 9.25 -7.13 -11.91
CA ILE A 93 8.13 -6.41 -12.50
C ILE A 93 6.91 -7.32 -12.55
N GLU A 94 7.03 -8.58 -12.95
CA GLU A 94 5.97 -9.57 -12.90
C GLU A 94 5.50 -9.84 -11.47
N LYS A 95 6.38 -9.87 -10.47
CA LYS A 95 5.98 -10.01 -9.05
C LYS A 95 5.24 -8.78 -8.54
N VAL A 96 5.71 -7.59 -8.88
CA VAL A 96 5.04 -6.33 -8.53
C VAL A 96 3.71 -6.24 -9.26
N LEU A 97 3.67 -6.54 -10.56
CA LEU A 97 2.45 -6.61 -11.35
C LEU A 97 1.52 -7.66 -10.79
N LYS A 98 1.94 -8.89 -10.52
CA LYS A 98 1.11 -9.90 -9.82
C LYS A 98 0.63 -9.40 -8.46
N GLY A 99 1.48 -8.74 -7.68
CA GLY A 99 1.06 -8.06 -6.45
C GLY A 99 0.01 -6.97 -6.67
N LEU A 100 -0.09 -6.41 -7.88
CA LEU A 100 -1.05 -5.39 -8.30
C LEU A 100 -2.20 -5.91 -9.21
N THR A 101 -2.11 -7.13 -9.75
CA THR A 101 -2.98 -7.64 -10.83
C THR A 101 -3.28 -9.13 -10.81
N ASP A 102 -2.62 -9.98 -10.01
CA ASP A 102 -3.11 -11.36 -9.83
C ASP A 102 -4.55 -11.25 -9.32
N GLY A 103 -5.46 -12.13 -9.73
CA GLY A 103 -6.87 -12.12 -9.31
C GLY A 103 -7.11 -12.29 -7.80
N SER A 104 -6.04 -12.38 -6.99
CA SER A 104 -6.02 -12.20 -5.54
C SER A 104 -5.79 -10.74 -5.10
N HIS A 105 -5.15 -9.91 -5.93
CA HIS A 105 -4.79 -8.50 -5.74
C HIS A 105 -4.85 -7.65 -7.04
N VAL A 106 -5.86 -7.80 -7.91
CA VAL A 106 -6.37 -6.61 -8.62
C VAL A 106 -6.83 -5.71 -7.49
N ASP A 107 -6.28 -4.50 -7.33
CA ASP A 107 -6.66 -3.65 -6.20
C ASP A 107 -7.62 -2.51 -6.57
N PRO A 108 -8.94 -2.80 -6.66
CA PRO A 108 -9.99 -1.85 -6.31
C PRO A 108 -9.89 -1.38 -4.85
N ALA A 109 -9.03 -1.99 -4.02
CA ALA A 109 -8.79 -1.61 -2.63
C ALA A 109 -7.73 -0.56 -2.36
N ALA A 110 -7.12 0.07 -3.36
CA ALA A 110 -6.53 1.39 -3.11
C ALA A 110 -7.62 2.40 -2.70
N GLU A 111 -8.81 2.34 -3.32
CA GLU A 111 -10.00 3.07 -2.86
C GLU A 111 -10.76 2.33 -1.76
N VAL A 112 -10.84 0.99 -1.83
CA VAL A 112 -11.59 0.15 -0.87
C VAL A 112 -10.90 -0.02 0.50
N ILE A 113 -9.58 0.14 0.65
CA ILE A 113 -8.86 0.18 1.95
C ILE A 113 -9.14 1.50 2.65
N ALA A 114 -9.09 2.65 1.96
CA ALA A 114 -9.56 3.91 2.53
C ALA A 114 -11.04 3.80 2.94
N ALA A 115 -11.84 3.07 2.16
CA ALA A 115 -13.21 2.75 2.50
C ALA A 115 -13.38 1.64 3.58
N ARG A 116 -12.34 1.17 4.27
CA ARG A 116 -12.47 0.33 5.48
C ARG A 116 -12.43 1.16 6.76
N HIS A 117 -11.82 2.34 6.68
CA HIS A 117 -11.61 3.22 7.81
C HIS A 117 -12.65 4.34 7.81
N SER A 118 -13.32 4.55 8.93
CA SER A 118 -14.27 5.64 9.08
C SER A 118 -14.24 6.20 10.49
N LYS A 119 -14.18 7.52 10.61
CA LYS A 119 -14.33 8.19 11.91
C LYS A 119 -15.70 7.97 12.56
N LEU A 120 -16.72 7.63 11.75
CA LEU A 120 -18.11 7.49 12.22
C LEU A 120 -18.47 6.06 12.62
N VAL A 121 -17.90 5.06 11.94
CA VAL A 121 -18.26 3.64 12.14
C VAL A 121 -17.07 2.77 12.58
N GLY A 122 -15.85 3.30 12.59
CA GLY A 122 -14.65 2.58 13.01
C GLY A 122 -13.92 1.90 11.85
N ASP A 123 -13.02 0.99 12.22
CA ASP A 123 -12.11 0.31 11.31
C ASP A 123 -12.55 -1.14 11.10
N TYR A 124 -12.67 -1.55 9.84
CA TYR A 124 -13.14 -2.88 9.47
C TYR A 124 -12.06 -3.66 8.71
N GLU A 125 -11.94 -4.95 9.01
CA GLU A 125 -10.96 -5.82 8.36
C GLU A 125 -11.22 -5.95 6.84
N THR A 126 -12.50 -5.96 6.44
CA THR A 126 -12.92 -6.02 5.04
C THR A 126 -14.05 -5.03 4.73
N LEU A 127 -14.17 -4.61 3.46
CA LEU A 127 -15.30 -3.80 3.01
C LEU A 127 -16.64 -4.54 3.13
N GLY A 128 -16.64 -5.87 2.97
CA GLY A 128 -17.83 -6.69 3.17
C GLY A 128 -18.37 -6.52 4.59
N LEU A 129 -17.51 -6.63 5.62
CA LEU A 129 -17.89 -6.39 7.00
C LEU A 129 -18.41 -4.97 7.24
N ARG A 130 -17.77 -3.96 6.62
CA ARG A 130 -18.29 -2.59 6.68
C ARG A 130 -19.64 -2.46 5.98
N LEU A 131 -19.81 -3.05 4.81
CA LEU A 131 -21.04 -2.97 4.03
C LEU A 131 -22.17 -3.73 4.72
N ASP A 132 -21.87 -4.85 5.36
CA ASP A 132 -22.79 -5.61 6.18
C ASP A 132 -23.16 -4.81 7.44
N ASP A 133 -22.21 -4.16 8.11
CA ASP A 133 -22.52 -3.23 9.21
C ASP A 133 -23.34 -2.00 8.74
N LEU A 134 -23.06 -1.49 7.54
CA LEU A 134 -23.86 -0.43 6.93
C LEU A 134 -25.26 -0.90 6.51
N ARG A 135 -25.41 -2.18 6.17
CA ARG A 135 -26.68 -2.83 5.79
C ARG A 135 -27.46 -3.30 7.01
N VAL A 136 -26.79 -3.57 8.12
CA VAL A 136 -27.36 -4.09 9.35
C VAL A 136 -27.62 -2.93 10.30
N GLN A 137 -28.77 -2.28 10.06
CA GLN A 137 -29.65 -1.71 11.08
C GLN A 137 -29.06 -0.63 12.02
N PRO A 138 -29.93 0.11 12.75
CA PRO A 138 -29.47 0.99 13.82
C PRO A 138 -28.68 0.16 14.84
N LYS A 139 -27.59 0.71 15.39
CA LYS A 139 -26.88 0.04 16.48
C LYS A 139 -27.66 0.32 17.75
N TRP A 140 -28.67 -0.51 17.98
CA TRP A 140 -29.54 -0.44 19.14
C TRP A 140 -28.76 -0.82 20.40
N THR A 141 -28.49 0.17 21.24
CA THR A 141 -28.00 -0.08 22.61
C THR A 141 -29.17 -0.09 23.57
N PRO A 142 -29.41 -1.18 24.31
CA PRO A 142 -30.39 -1.22 25.39
C PRO A 142 -30.08 -0.19 26.46
N ILE A 143 -31.07 0.61 26.83
CA ILE A 143 -30.99 1.59 27.91
C ILE A 143 -31.54 1.00 29.21
N GLY A 144 -32.62 0.24 29.09
CA GLY A 144 -33.37 -0.32 30.21
C GLY A 144 -34.86 -0.24 29.98
N ASN A 145 -35.63 -0.34 31.05
CA ASN A 145 -37.08 -0.36 31.03
C ASN A 145 -37.65 0.88 31.72
N ILE A 146 -38.75 1.41 31.19
CA ILE A 146 -39.57 2.38 31.90
C ILE A 146 -41.01 1.87 31.98
N ARG A 147 -41.69 2.24 33.07
CA ARG A 147 -43.12 2.08 33.23
C ARG A 147 -43.80 3.44 33.22
N CYS A 148 -44.71 3.63 32.28
CA CYS A 148 -45.56 4.80 32.19
C CYS A 148 -46.86 4.59 32.98
N LEU A 149 -47.52 5.69 33.34
CA LEU A 149 -48.86 5.65 33.90
C LEU A 149 -49.84 4.98 32.90
N PRO A 150 -50.76 4.11 33.37
CA PRO A 150 -51.70 3.42 32.49
C PRO A 150 -52.57 4.36 31.67
N SER A 151 -52.74 4.02 30.39
CA SER A 151 -53.69 4.74 29.55
C SER A 151 -55.12 4.30 29.84
N THR A 152 -56.04 5.26 29.90
CA THR A 152 -57.47 4.96 30.07
C THR A 152 -58.07 4.27 28.83
N ASP A 153 -57.44 4.41 27.66
CA ASP A 153 -57.89 3.86 26.38
C ASP A 153 -57.07 2.65 25.92
N GLY A 154 -56.11 2.16 26.72
CA GLY A 154 -55.26 1.02 26.39
C GLY A 154 -54.27 1.25 25.22
N THR A 155 -54.01 2.51 24.84
CA THR A 155 -53.04 2.82 23.78
C THR A 155 -51.59 2.71 24.28
N TYR A 156 -50.62 2.69 23.36
CA TYR A 156 -49.19 2.80 23.69
C TYR A 156 -48.73 4.25 23.74
N ALA A 157 -47.78 4.58 24.64
CA ALA A 157 -47.24 5.94 24.75
C ALA A 157 -46.40 6.31 23.50
N ASN A 158 -46.40 7.58 23.11
CA ASN A 158 -45.51 8.06 22.06
C ASN A 158 -44.16 8.42 22.67
N ILE A 159 -43.10 7.68 22.35
CA ILE A 159 -41.78 7.86 22.94
C ILE A 159 -40.83 8.46 21.92
N ARG A 160 -40.12 9.51 22.33
CA ARG A 160 -39.12 10.21 21.51
C ARG A 160 -37.88 10.49 22.33
N ALA A 161 -36.72 10.50 21.68
CA ALA A 161 -35.48 10.90 22.35
C ALA A 161 -34.76 12.04 21.62
N PHE A 162 -34.01 12.81 22.41
CA PHE A 162 -33.20 13.92 21.95
C PHE A 162 -31.84 13.92 22.64
N VAL A 163 -30.79 14.24 21.91
CA VAL A 163 -29.46 14.51 22.48
C VAL A 163 -29.10 15.98 22.37
N SER A 164 -28.40 16.47 23.38
CA SER A 164 -27.90 17.85 23.44
C SER A 164 -26.62 17.93 24.28
N THR A 165 -25.86 19.01 24.13
CA THR A 165 -24.82 19.39 25.09
C THR A 165 -25.33 20.49 26.02
N TYR A 166 -24.89 20.48 27.28
CA TYR A 166 -25.28 21.44 28.31
C TYR A 166 -26.79 21.50 28.58
N GLY A 167 -27.51 20.40 28.32
CA GLY A 167 -28.94 20.28 28.56
C GLY A 167 -29.32 20.25 30.04
N ALA A 168 -30.59 19.93 30.33
CA ALA A 168 -31.08 19.82 31.69
C ALA A 168 -30.20 18.87 32.53
N GLY A 169 -29.79 19.31 33.73
CA GLY A 169 -28.99 18.52 34.65
C GLY A 169 -27.48 18.50 34.39
N VAL A 170 -26.95 19.33 33.47
CA VAL A 170 -25.52 19.41 33.13
C VAL A 170 -24.94 20.80 33.46
N VAL A 171 -23.68 20.84 33.92
CA VAL A 171 -22.96 22.08 34.24
C VAL A 171 -22.62 22.85 32.96
N GLN A 172 -23.03 24.11 32.89
CA GLN A 172 -22.85 24.98 31.71
C GLN A 172 -21.39 25.39 31.50
N ALA A 173 -21.00 25.58 30.23
CA ALA A 173 -19.64 26.02 29.88
C ALA A 173 -19.39 27.53 30.08
N ASN A 174 -20.41 28.40 30.06
CA ASN A 174 -20.36 29.86 30.34
C ASN A 174 -21.79 30.46 30.40
N THR A 175 -21.91 31.75 30.76
CA THR A 175 -23.10 32.47 31.27
C THR A 175 -24.41 32.49 30.47
N ASP A 176 -24.51 31.97 29.24
CA ASP A 176 -25.66 32.29 28.36
C ASP A 176 -26.29 31.11 27.62
N ILE A 177 -26.30 29.90 28.18
CA ILE A 177 -27.05 28.78 27.56
C ILE A 177 -27.99 28.13 28.58
N ALA A 178 -28.97 28.90 29.04
CA ALA A 178 -30.08 28.37 29.84
C ALA A 178 -30.93 27.41 28.98
N GLY A 179 -30.82 26.10 29.25
CA GLY A 179 -31.65 25.06 28.63
C GLY A 179 -30.95 24.13 27.63
N GLY A 180 -29.66 24.34 27.33
CA GLY A 180 -28.87 23.48 26.43
C GLY A 180 -28.62 24.05 25.05
N THR A 181 -27.73 23.38 24.29
CA THR A 181 -27.40 23.71 22.90
C THR A 181 -28.44 23.13 21.93
N SER A 182 -28.08 22.93 20.67
CA SER A 182 -28.92 22.27 19.67
C SER A 182 -29.44 20.91 20.16
N LEU A 183 -30.74 20.72 20.04
CA LEU A 183 -31.43 19.45 20.27
C LEU A 183 -31.45 18.65 18.97
N TYR A 184 -30.92 17.43 19.01
CA TYR A 184 -30.94 16.52 17.87
C TYR A 184 -31.87 15.35 18.18
N PRO A 185 -32.92 15.11 17.38
CA PRO A 185 -33.77 13.95 17.56
C PRO A 185 -32.96 12.68 17.27
N VAL A 186 -33.20 11.65 18.08
CA VAL A 186 -32.53 10.35 17.97
C VAL A 186 -33.58 9.26 17.91
N GLU A 187 -33.32 8.25 17.08
CA GLU A 187 -34.21 7.11 16.94
C GLU A 187 -34.21 6.25 18.21
N VAL A 188 -35.41 5.87 18.63
CA VAL A 188 -35.64 4.99 19.79
C VAL A 188 -36.26 3.68 19.33
N GLY A 189 -35.67 2.58 19.76
CA GLY A 189 -36.19 1.24 19.61
C GLY A 189 -37.10 0.96 20.78
N LEU A 190 -38.37 0.67 20.50
CA LEU A 190 -39.38 0.43 21.52
C LEU A 190 -39.81 -1.02 21.46
N HIS A 191 -39.69 -1.72 22.58
CA HIS A 191 -40.25 -3.06 22.74
C HIS A 191 -41.22 -3.06 23.92
N TRP A 192 -42.52 -3.03 23.60
CA TRP A 192 -43.60 -3.04 24.57
C TRP A 192 -43.79 -4.43 25.16
N VAL A 193 -43.64 -4.54 26.47
CA VAL A 193 -43.93 -5.77 27.24
C VAL A 193 -45.40 -5.79 27.64
N ASP A 194 -45.94 -4.62 27.98
CA ASP A 194 -47.36 -4.35 28.19
C ASP A 194 -47.68 -2.94 27.67
N THR A 195 -48.92 -2.47 27.78
CA THR A 195 -49.36 -1.11 27.42
C THR A 195 -48.62 -0.01 28.18
N ASP A 196 -48.04 -0.35 29.33
CA ASP A 196 -47.42 0.58 30.27
C ASP A 196 -45.93 0.32 30.47
N ASP A 197 -45.45 -0.88 30.11
CA ASP A 197 -44.06 -1.31 30.26
C ASP A 197 -43.34 -1.37 28.92
N VAL A 198 -42.26 -0.62 28.80
CA VAL A 198 -41.48 -0.53 27.56
C VAL A 198 -39.99 -0.70 27.84
N ALA A 199 -39.37 -1.59 27.08
CA ALA A 199 -37.93 -1.68 26.98
C ALA A 199 -37.44 -0.71 25.92
N LEU A 200 -36.49 0.14 26.31
CA LEU A 200 -35.94 1.23 25.52
C LEU A 200 -34.58 0.84 24.95
N GLN A 201 -34.39 1.15 23.68
CA GLN A 201 -33.11 1.08 22.99
C GLN A 201 -32.89 2.40 22.25
N VAL A 202 -31.64 2.82 22.11
CA VAL A 202 -31.28 4.02 21.33
C VAL A 202 -30.29 3.66 20.25
N ASP A 203 -30.45 4.29 19.09
CA ASP A 203 -29.48 4.17 18.00
C ASP A 203 -28.24 5.01 18.29
N VAL A 204 -27.18 4.35 18.77
CA VAL A 204 -25.90 5.00 19.08
C VAL A 204 -25.27 5.62 17.84
N ARG A 205 -25.56 5.07 16.65
CA ARG A 205 -25.03 5.59 15.40
C ARG A 205 -25.67 6.95 15.08
N GLY A 206 -26.99 7.07 15.19
CA GLY A 206 -27.71 8.33 15.07
C GLY A 206 -27.23 9.38 16.09
N VAL A 207 -27.00 8.97 17.33
CA VAL A 207 -26.42 9.86 18.36
C VAL A 207 -25.06 10.42 17.93
N LYS A 208 -24.15 9.56 17.47
CA LYS A 208 -22.78 9.98 17.05
C LYS A 208 -22.77 10.75 15.73
N GLN A 209 -23.78 10.61 14.88
CA GLN A 209 -23.95 11.48 13.72
C GLN A 209 -24.37 12.89 14.13
N ALA A 210 -25.20 13.02 15.17
CA ALA A 210 -25.61 14.30 15.71
C ALA A 210 -24.49 15.01 16.49
N ILE A 211 -23.77 14.27 17.32
CA ILE A 211 -22.68 14.77 18.17
C ILE A 211 -21.52 13.77 18.10
N ALA A 212 -20.50 14.09 17.30
CA ALA A 212 -19.43 13.15 16.92
C ALA A 212 -18.64 12.56 18.11
N ASP A 213 -18.46 13.34 19.17
CA ASP A 213 -17.73 12.99 20.39
C ASP A 213 -18.65 12.59 21.55
N PHE A 214 -19.93 12.33 21.28
CA PHE A 214 -20.88 11.87 22.29
C PHE A 214 -20.41 10.56 22.92
N SER A 215 -20.31 10.57 24.24
CA SER A 215 -20.10 9.38 25.02
C SER A 215 -20.78 9.50 26.38
N MET A 216 -21.48 8.45 26.78
CA MET A 216 -22.03 8.30 28.12
C MET A 216 -21.58 6.98 28.70
N THR A 217 -20.87 7.02 29.83
CA THR A 217 -20.57 5.83 30.62
C THR A 217 -21.19 6.01 31.99
N LYS A 218 -22.09 5.10 32.38
CA LYS A 218 -22.83 5.16 33.66
C LYS A 218 -23.47 6.53 33.91
N PRO A 219 -24.41 6.96 33.05
CA PRO A 219 -25.02 8.27 33.18
C PRO A 219 -25.77 8.41 34.50
N GLN A 220 -25.76 9.63 35.05
CA GLN A 220 -26.70 9.98 36.11
C GLN A 220 -28.11 10.01 35.53
N THR A 221 -29.06 9.52 36.31
CA THR A 221 -30.44 9.35 35.86
C THR A 221 -31.36 10.18 36.73
N ALA A 222 -32.23 10.95 36.08
CA ALA A 222 -33.33 11.65 36.74
C ALA A 222 -34.56 11.57 35.86
N TRP A 223 -35.74 11.39 36.44
CA TRP A 223 -37.00 11.48 35.71
C TRP A 223 -38.01 12.31 36.49
N GLN A 224 -38.86 13.03 35.76
CA GLN A 224 -39.93 13.84 36.33
C GLN A 224 -41.04 14.00 35.30
N GLY A 225 -42.28 13.66 35.68
CA GLY A 225 -43.40 13.71 34.77
C GLY A 225 -43.15 12.82 33.55
N GLU A 226 -43.21 13.40 32.36
CA GLU A 226 -43.06 12.70 31.07
C GLU A 226 -41.61 12.59 30.57
N TYR A 227 -40.63 13.04 31.37
CA TYR A 227 -39.26 13.18 30.92
C TYR A 227 -38.32 12.32 31.76
N LEU A 228 -37.46 11.58 31.06
CA LEU A 228 -36.30 10.88 31.60
C LEU A 228 -35.03 11.54 31.03
N TYR A 229 -34.11 11.89 31.93
CA TYR A 229 -32.84 12.54 31.62
C TYR A 229 -31.69 11.62 32.02
N LEU A 230 -30.84 11.30 31.05
CA LEU A 230 -29.55 10.66 31.27
C LEU A 230 -28.46 11.70 31.04
N THR A 231 -27.59 11.91 32.02
CA THR A 231 -26.51 12.92 31.94
C THR A 231 -25.15 12.31 32.20
N SER A 232 -24.15 12.69 31.40
CA SER A 232 -22.75 12.29 31.59
C SER A 232 -21.82 13.37 31.07
N GLY A 233 -20.98 13.95 31.94
CA GLY A 233 -20.13 15.08 31.58
C GLY A 233 -20.95 16.26 31.08
N ILE A 234 -20.76 16.63 29.82
CA ILE A 234 -21.50 17.73 29.16
C ILE A 234 -22.72 17.27 28.35
N TYR A 235 -22.96 15.97 28.26
CA TYR A 235 -23.97 15.38 27.39
C TYR A 235 -25.26 15.09 28.14
N THR A 236 -26.40 15.32 27.48
CA THR A 236 -27.73 14.97 27.97
C THR A 236 -28.49 14.19 26.89
N LEU A 237 -29.03 13.03 27.25
CA LEU A 237 -29.99 12.26 26.47
C LEU A 237 -31.34 12.37 27.19
N THR A 238 -32.32 12.97 26.53
CA THR A 238 -33.68 13.18 27.06
C THR A 238 -34.64 12.24 26.34
N ILE A 239 -35.43 11.50 27.10
CA ILE A 239 -36.49 10.63 26.59
C ILE A 239 -37.83 11.20 27.06
N GLN A 240 -38.75 11.44 26.14
CA GLN A 240 -40.08 11.98 26.41
C GLN A 240 -41.16 10.96 26.05
N THR A 241 -42.12 10.75 26.95
CA THR A 241 -43.21 9.75 26.83
C THR A 241 -44.55 10.34 26.36
N GLY A 242 -44.51 11.48 25.66
CA GLY A 242 -45.60 12.00 24.83
C GLY A 242 -46.98 12.06 25.50
N GLY A 243 -47.06 12.66 26.69
CA GLY A 243 -48.31 12.80 27.44
C GLY A 243 -48.46 11.87 28.65
N ARG A 244 -47.52 10.94 28.89
CA ARG A 244 -47.62 9.96 30.00
C ARG A 244 -46.53 10.11 31.03
N GLU A 245 -46.93 10.20 32.29
CA GLU A 245 -45.98 10.26 33.40
C GLU A 245 -45.22 8.95 33.57
N ILE A 246 -43.90 9.03 33.77
CA ILE A 246 -43.03 7.90 34.08
C ILE A 246 -43.14 7.61 35.57
N GLN A 247 -43.63 6.42 35.92
CA GLN A 247 -43.80 5.98 37.30
C GLN A 247 -42.58 5.22 37.82
N PHE A 248 -41.89 4.51 36.93
CA PHE A 248 -40.76 3.67 37.29
C PHE A 248 -39.74 3.63 36.15
N CYS A 249 -38.47 3.57 36.51
CA CYS A 249 -37.34 3.53 35.60
C CYS A 249 -36.31 2.55 36.16
N ASP A 250 -35.97 1.54 35.37
CA ASP A 250 -34.95 0.53 35.67
C ASP A 250 -33.95 0.51 34.52
N LEU A 251 -32.79 1.13 34.73
CA LEU A 251 -31.78 1.30 33.70
C LEU A 251 -30.64 0.32 33.88
N ASP A 252 -29.97 -0.01 32.79
CA ASP A 252 -28.80 -0.87 32.85
C ASP A 252 -27.66 -0.16 33.62
N ASP A 253 -27.27 -0.73 34.76
CA ASP A 253 -26.16 -0.26 35.61
C ASP A 253 -24.80 -0.22 34.87
N LYS A 254 -24.71 -0.88 33.71
CA LYS A 254 -23.53 -0.90 32.82
C LYS A 254 -23.74 -0.10 31.54
N LEU A 255 -24.78 0.73 31.46
CA LEU A 255 -25.11 1.52 30.27
C LEU A 255 -23.90 2.32 29.79
N THR A 256 -23.53 2.05 28.54
CA THR A 256 -22.45 2.73 27.82
C THR A 256 -22.91 3.04 26.40
N ILE A 257 -22.87 4.33 26.02
CA ILE A 257 -23.27 4.87 24.71
C ILE A 257 -22.08 5.60 24.09
#